data_AF-A0A317I9X4-F1
#
_entry.id   AF-A0A317I9X4-F1
#
_cell.length_a   1.000
_cell.length_b   1.000
_cell.length_c   1.000
_cell.angle_alpha   90.00
_cell.angle_beta   90.00
_cell.angle_gamma   90.00
#
_symmetry.space_group_name_H-M   'P 1'
#
loop_
_entity.id
_entity.type
_entity.pdbx_description
1 polymer ?
#
loop_
_entity_poly.entity_id
_entity_poly.type
_entity_poly.pdbx_seq_one_letter_code
_entity_poly.pdbx_strand_id
1 'polypeptide(L)'
;QLFEKRWLMRIFVLGVLLPQIANQAGWFTAETGRQPWVVYGLLRTSDALSKSVTAHQILFSLILFTVVYFFLFALFIYLLNKKIVQGPFSQVQDIHSPRLEEMSENFKSIQ
;
A
#
# COMPACT_ATOMS: atom_id res chain seq x y z
N GLN A 1 -13.89 7.47 -28.15
CA GLN A 1 -14.67 8.57 -27.54
C GLN A 1 -14.70 8.52 -26.00
N LEU A 2 -14.77 7.36 -25.34
CA LEU A 2 -14.79 7.29 -23.86
C LEU A 2 -13.49 7.80 -23.20
N PHE A 3 -12.33 7.47 -23.79
CA PHE A 3 -11.00 7.86 -23.29
C PHE A 3 -10.60 9.32 -23.56
N GLU A 4 -11.41 10.11 -24.29
CA GLU A 4 -11.12 11.52 -24.54
C GLU A 4 -11.64 12.44 -23.42
N LYS A 5 -12.58 11.93 -22.60
CA LYS A 5 -13.20 12.69 -21.52
C LYS A 5 -12.26 12.76 -20.31
N ARG A 6 -11.50 13.85 -20.20
CA ARG A 6 -10.54 14.11 -19.09
C ARG A 6 -11.14 13.98 -17.67
N TRP A 7 -12.43 14.26 -17.50
CA TRP A 7 -13.11 14.11 -16.21
C TRP A 7 -13.27 12.63 -15.79
N LEU A 8 -13.57 11.74 -16.76
CA LEU A 8 -13.73 10.32 -16.52
C LEU A 8 -12.40 9.67 -16.10
N MET A 9 -11.30 10.07 -16.74
CA MET A 9 -9.96 9.61 -16.36
C MET A 9 -9.57 10.02 -14.93
N ARG A 10 -9.94 11.24 -14.50
CA ARG A 10 -9.70 11.69 -13.12
C ARG A 10 -10.46 10.84 -12.09
N ILE A 11 -11.69 10.43 -12.42
CA ILE A 11 -12.48 9.54 -11.56
C ILE A 11 -11.81 8.17 -11.44
N PHE A 12 -11.30 7.61 -12.53
CA PHE A 12 -10.59 6.32 -12.46
C PHE A 12 -9.30 6.39 -11.64
N VAL A 13 -8.55 7.50 -11.73
CA VAL A 13 -7.37 7.71 -10.87
C VAL A 13 -7.76 7.80 -9.40
N LEU A 14 -8.81 8.56 -9.07
CA LEU A 14 -9.32 8.65 -7.70
C LEU A 14 -10.00 7.37 -7.21
N GLY A 15 -10.46 6.53 -8.13
CA GLY A 15 -11.09 5.24 -7.86
C GLY A 15 -10.20 4.27 -7.08
N VAL A 16 -8.88 4.45 -7.09
CA VAL A 16 -7.94 3.64 -6.30
C VAL A 16 -8.10 3.87 -4.79
N LEU A 17 -8.57 5.04 -4.36
CA LEU A 17 -8.74 5.36 -2.93
C LEU A 17 -10.04 4.79 -2.34
N LEU A 18 -11.09 4.67 -3.16
CA LEU A 18 -12.40 4.14 -2.78
C LEU A 18 -12.36 2.75 -2.11
N PRO A 19 -11.73 1.72 -2.71
CA PRO A 19 -11.67 0.40 -2.08
C PRO A 19 -10.93 0.44 -0.75
N GLN A 20 -9.94 1.33 -0.61
CA GLN A 20 -9.16 1.42 0.63
C GLN A 20 -9.97 2.05 1.78
N ILE A 21 -10.76 3.09 1.48
CA ILE A 21 -11.69 3.69 2.45
C ILE A 21 -12.78 2.68 2.83
N ALA A 22 -13.36 1.98 1.85
CA ALA A 22 -14.39 0.98 2.09
C ALA A 22 -13.90 -0.16 2.98
N ASN A 23 -12.67 -0.63 2.75
CA ASN A 23 -12.04 -1.65 3.58
C ASN A 23 -11.88 -1.19 5.03
N GLN A 24 -11.32 0.00 5.26
CA GLN A 24 -11.14 0.54 6.61
C GLN A 24 -12.47 0.77 7.34
N ALA A 25 -13.48 1.24 6.62
CA ALA A 25 -14.83 1.44 7.17
C ALA A 25 -15.51 0.11 7.52
N GLY A 26 -15.32 -0.92 6.69
CA GLY A 26 -15.84 -2.27 6.95
C GLY A 26 -15.29 -2.87 8.25
N TRP A 27 -13.97 -2.81 8.42
CA TRP A 27 -13.31 -3.24 9.65
C TRP A 27 -13.77 -2.46 10.87
N PHE A 28 -13.79 -1.12 10.77
CA PHE A 28 -14.23 -0.25 11.85
C PHE A 28 -15.67 -0.58 12.30
N THR A 29 -16.56 -0.83 11.35
CA THR A 29 -17.95 -1.21 11.65
C THR A 29 -18.02 -2.56 12.37
N ALA A 30 -17.25 -3.55 11.92
CA ALA A 30 -17.19 -4.87 12.55
C ALA A 30 -16.63 -4.81 13.99
N GLU A 31 -15.61 -3.98 14.23
CA GLU A 31 -14.95 -3.84 15.53
C GLU A 31 -15.80 -3.05 16.52
N THR A 32 -16.41 -1.95 16.05
CA THR A 32 -17.25 -1.08 16.89
C THR A 32 -18.59 -1.75 17.18
N GLY A 33 -19.15 -2.51 16.23
CA GLY A 33 -20.40 -3.25 16.43
C GLY A 33 -20.33 -4.34 17.49
N ARG A 34 -19.11 -4.73 17.91
CA ARG A 34 -18.87 -5.74 18.95
C ARG A 34 -18.62 -5.14 20.33
N GLN A 35 -18.37 -3.83 20.42
CA GLN A 35 -18.30 -3.13 21.70
C GLN A 35 -19.68 -3.18 22.39
N PRO A 36 -19.78 -3.39 23.72
CA PRO A 36 -18.73 -3.28 24.75
C PRO A 36 -18.02 -4.60 25.11
N TRP A 37 -18.14 -5.64 24.29
CA TRP A 37 -17.65 -6.98 24.61
C TRP A 37 -16.40 -7.34 23.81
N VAL A 38 -15.36 -7.82 24.51
CA VAL A 38 -14.17 -8.44 23.89
C VAL A 38 -14.36 -9.94 23.72
N VAL A 39 -15.17 -10.58 24.57
CA VAL A 39 -15.73 -11.91 24.31
C VAL A 39 -17.17 -11.86 24.80
N TYR A 40 -18.12 -12.14 23.92
CA TYR A 40 -19.55 -12.06 24.26
C TYR A 40 -19.86 -12.89 25.51
N GLY A 41 -20.47 -12.25 26.51
CA GLY A 41 -20.88 -12.90 27.75
C GLY A 41 -19.75 -13.27 28.73
N LEU A 42 -18.48 -13.04 28.38
CA LEU A 42 -17.33 -13.46 29.21
C LEU A 42 -16.42 -12.30 29.62
N LEU A 43 -16.04 -11.42 28.67
CA LEU A 43 -15.05 -10.37 28.93
C LEU A 43 -15.51 -9.03 28.34
N ARG A 44 -15.63 -8.02 29.18
CA ARG A 44 -15.90 -6.63 28.76
C ARG A 44 -14.61 -5.92 28.38
N THR A 45 -14.70 -4.96 27.45
CA THR A 45 -13.55 -4.15 27.03
C THR A 45 -12.91 -3.37 28.19
N SER A 46 -13.71 -2.96 29.18
CA SER A 46 -13.22 -2.27 30.39
C SER A 46 -12.31 -3.15 31.26
N ASP A 47 -12.59 -4.44 31.31
CA ASP A 47 -11.93 -5.38 32.23
C ASP A 47 -10.74 -6.09 31.55
N ALA A 48 -10.63 -5.95 30.21
CA ALA A 48 -9.55 -6.47 29.39
C ALA A 48 -8.27 -5.61 29.45
N LEU A 49 -8.29 -4.44 30.10
CA LEU A 49 -7.15 -3.54 30.20
C LEU A 49 -6.14 -4.04 31.25
N SER A 50 -4.88 -4.17 30.83
CA SER A 50 -3.79 -4.59 31.73
C SER A 50 -3.47 -3.48 32.74
N LYS A 51 -3.79 -3.71 34.02
CA LYS A 51 -3.55 -2.75 35.12
C LYS A 51 -2.06 -2.53 35.44
N SER A 52 -1.17 -3.35 34.88
CA SER A 52 0.25 -3.36 35.22
C SER A 52 1.11 -2.41 34.38
N VAL A 53 0.54 -1.76 33.36
CA VAL A 53 1.29 -0.91 32.43
C VAL A 53 0.93 0.56 32.66
N THR A 54 1.93 1.40 32.92
CA THR A 54 1.73 2.83 33.19
C THR A 54 1.25 3.53 31.92
N ALA A 55 0.28 4.46 32.03
CA ALA A 55 -0.27 5.21 30.90
C ALA A 55 0.80 5.88 30.01
N HIS A 56 1.90 6.33 30.62
CA HIS A 56 3.05 6.91 29.93
C HIS A 56 3.74 5.93 28.97
N GLN A 57 3.86 4.65 29.33
CA GLN A 57 4.49 3.63 28.49
C GLN A 57 3.61 3.31 27.27
N ILE A 58 2.30 3.25 27.46
CA ILE A 58 1.33 3.04 26.37
C ILE A 58 1.42 4.21 25.38
N LEU A 59 1.36 5.45 25.88
CA LEU A 59 1.45 6.64 25.05
C LEU A 59 2.77 6.69 24.27
N PHE A 60 3.90 6.41 24.93
CA PHE A 60 5.21 6.37 24.28
C PHE A 60 5.25 5.32 23.15
N SER A 61 4.75 4.11 23.40
CA SER A 61 4.70 3.05 22.38
C SER A 61 3.79 3.41 21.20
N LEU A 62 2.63 4.03 21.45
CA LEU A 62 1.72 4.49 20.40
C LEU A 62 2.36 5.56 19.53
N ILE A 63 3.05 6.54 20.13
CA ILE A 63 3.77 7.57 19.39
C ILE A 63 4.87 6.92 18.56
N LEU A 64 5.68 6.03 19.14
CA LEU A 64 6.76 5.35 18.45
C LEU A 64 6.25 4.56 17.23
N PHE A 65 5.21 3.75 17.41
CA PHE A 65 4.61 2.99 16.30
C PHE A 65 3.99 3.90 15.24
N THR A 66 3.32 4.98 15.65
CA THR A 66 2.75 5.96 14.72
C THR A 66 3.84 6.58 13.86
N VAL A 67 4.95 6.98 14.46
CA VAL A 67 6.09 7.58 13.74
C VAL A 67 6.69 6.58 12.75
N VAL A 68 6.94 5.34 13.17
CA VAL A 68 7.50 4.30 12.30
C VAL A 68 6.58 4.02 11.11
N TYR A 69 5.28 3.82 11.35
CA TYR A 69 4.32 3.56 10.27
C TYR A 69 4.12 4.77 9.36
N PHE A 70 4.18 5.99 9.89
CA PHE A 70 4.14 7.19 9.08
C PHE A 70 5.32 7.26 8.10
N PHE A 71 6.54 6.99 8.55
CA PHE A 71 7.71 6.94 7.67
C PHE A 71 7.60 5.83 6.62
N LEU A 72 7.13 4.65 7.01
CA LEU A 72 6.93 3.54 6.08
C LEU A 72 5.88 3.90 5.00
N PHE A 73 4.78 4.54 5.41
CA PHE A 73 3.76 5.01 4.48
C PHE A 73 4.30 6.09 3.54
N ALA A 74 5.07 7.06 4.05
CA ALA A 74 5.72 8.07 3.21
C ALA A 74 6.68 7.46 2.19
N LEU A 75 7.49 6.48 2.61
CA LEU A 75 8.38 5.73 1.72
C LEU A 75 7.59 4.95 0.67
N PHE A 76 6.47 4.33 1.05
CA PHE A 76 5.59 3.63 0.12
C PHE A 76 5.05 4.57 -0.97
N ILE A 77 4.51 5.73 -0.59
CA ILE A 77 4.02 6.74 -1.55
C ILE A 77 5.17 7.26 -2.44
N TYR A 78 6.35 7.49 -1.88
CA TYR A 78 7.52 7.89 -2.64
C TYR A 78 7.91 6.84 -3.69
N LEU A 79 8.01 5.57 -3.30
CA LEU A 79 8.34 4.47 -4.21
C LEU A 79 7.27 4.26 -5.26
N LEU A 80 5.99 4.36 -4.88
CA LEU A 80 4.85 4.24 -5.78
C LEU A 80 4.90 5.35 -6.84
N ASN A 81 5.07 6.62 -6.43
CA ASN A 81 5.23 7.74 -7.36
C ASN A 81 6.45 7.56 -8.26
N LYS A 82 7.59 7.18 -7.70
CA LYS A 82 8.82 6.93 -8.47
C LYS A 82 8.58 5.87 -9.56
N LYS A 83 7.92 4.75 -9.21
CA LYS A 83 7.63 3.67 -10.16
C LYS A 83 6.58 4.04 -11.19
N ILE A 84 5.53 4.77 -10.82
CA ILE A 84 4.49 5.22 -11.76
C ILE A 84 5.08 6.18 -12.80
N VAL A 85 5.93 7.12 -12.38
CA VAL A 85 6.56 8.11 -13.27
C VAL A 85 7.59 7.47 -14.20
N GLN A 86 8.31 6.44 -13.75
CA GLN A 86 9.36 5.79 -14.54
C GLN A 86 8.80 5.02 -15.76
N GLY A 87 7.51 4.67 -15.76
CA GLY A 87 6.82 4.01 -16.88
C GLY A 87 7.34 2.60 -17.22
N PRO A 88 6.63 1.83 -18.06
CA PRO A 88 7.03 0.46 -18.43
C PRO A 88 8.28 0.40 -19.34
N PHE A 89 8.67 1.53 -19.94
CA PHE A 89 9.76 1.57 -20.93
C PHE A 89 11.16 1.53 -20.34
N SER A 90 11.32 1.73 -19.02
CA SER A 90 12.63 1.56 -18.38
C SER A 90 13.13 0.11 -18.42
N GLN A 91 12.24 -0.88 -18.64
CA GLN A 91 12.61 -2.29 -18.78
C GLN A 91 12.78 -2.74 -20.25
N VAL A 92 12.29 -1.96 -21.21
CA VAL A 92 12.42 -2.29 -22.65
C VAL A 92 13.79 -1.89 -23.21
N GLN A 93 14.47 -0.93 -22.58
CA GLN A 93 15.83 -0.54 -22.96
C GLN A 93 16.84 -1.70 -22.82
N ASP A 94 16.59 -2.68 -21.94
CA ASP A 94 17.43 -3.87 -21.77
C ASP A 94 17.22 -4.95 -22.85
N ILE A 95 16.19 -4.82 -23.70
CA ILE A 95 15.96 -5.74 -24.83
C ILE A 95 16.90 -5.43 -26.00
N HIS A 96 17.37 -4.18 -26.14
CA HIS A 96 18.54 -3.84 -26.95
C HIS A 96 19.83 -4.10 -26.15
N SER A 97 20.00 -5.33 -25.67
CA SER A 97 21.30 -5.73 -25.13
C SER A 97 22.27 -5.93 -26.31
N PRO A 98 23.47 -5.30 -26.30
CA PRO A 98 24.49 -5.46 -27.36
C PRO A 98 24.85 -6.93 -27.61
N ARG A 99 24.69 -7.77 -26.57
CA ARG A 99 24.90 -9.22 -26.64
C ARG A 99 23.95 -9.93 -27.60
N LEU A 100 22.69 -9.49 -27.72
CA LEU A 100 21.74 -10.12 -28.65
C LEU A 100 22.05 -9.75 -30.11
N GLU A 101 22.58 -8.54 -30.33
CA GLU A 101 23.09 -8.12 -31.64
C GLU A 101 24.35 -8.91 -32.00
N GLU A 102 25.32 -9.05 -31.08
CA GLU A 102 26.51 -9.90 -31.28
C GLU A 102 26.15 -11.37 -31.55
N MET A 103 25.15 -11.92 -30.84
CA MET A 103 24.69 -13.30 -31.06
C MET A 103 24.01 -13.46 -32.43
N SER A 104 23.22 -12.48 -32.88
CA SER A 104 22.61 -12.48 -34.21
C SER A 104 23.66 -12.34 -35.32
N GLU A 105 24.68 -11.50 -35.13
CA GLU A 105 25.78 -11.37 -36.11
C GLU A 105 26.63 -12.62 -36.20
N ASN A 106 26.99 -13.23 -35.06
CA ASN A 106 27.70 -14.51 -35.03
C ASN A 106 26.88 -15.65 -35.63
N PHE A 107 25.55 -15.64 -35.48
CA PHE A 107 24.71 -16.65 -36.12
C PHE A 107 24.67 -16.48 -37.64
N LYS A 108 24.62 -15.23 -38.13
CA LYS A 108 24.68 -14.92 -39.58
C LYS A 108 26.02 -15.23 -40.22
N SER A 109 27.13 -15.23 -39.47
CA SER A 109 28.46 -15.56 -40.00
C SER A 109 28.71 -17.07 -40.12
N ILE A 110 27.88 -17.88 -39.46
CA ILE A 110 27.97 -19.36 -39.47
C ILE A 110 27.07 -19.98 -40.56
N GLN A 111 26.05 -19.26 -41.05
CA GLN A 111 25.24 -19.64 -42.22
C GLN A 111 25.84 -19.11 -43.53
#